data_AF-A0A840XZW6-F1
#
_entry.id   AF-A0A840XZW6-F1
#
_cell.length_a   1.000
_cell.length_b   1.000
_cell.length_c   1.000
_cell.angle_alpha   90.00
_cell.angle_beta   90.00
_cell.angle_gamma   90.00
#
_symmetry.space_group_name_H-M   'P 1'
#
loop_
_entity.id
_entity.type
_entity.pdbx_description
1 polymer ?
#
loop_
_entity_poly.entity_id
_entity_poly.type
_entity_poly.pdbx_seq_one_letter_code
_entity_poly.pdbx_strand_id
1 'polypeptide(L)'
;MKGISAAWPNARTATTLSLGGAAVLMVVLASCAPAAPSLTAAAWCDGFEQERLGLTARLEGKNLTRLRAAESVVAPAVGRTRAVSGISLLGGYQEALQAQRPDLTGAAMYLAAASGRPVTEQLVREVNALLCVATTPAQVRTIATEAQAAWQGMQARARS
;
A
#
# COMPACT_ATOMS: atom_id res chain seq x y z
N MET A 1 22.05 2.08 -4.69
CA MET A 1 20.78 1.91 -3.96
C MET A 1 20.02 0.78 -4.65
N LYS A 2 19.91 -0.40 -4.03
CA LYS A 2 19.29 -1.59 -4.62
C LYS A 2 17.77 -1.47 -4.50
N GLY A 3 17.08 -1.40 -5.65
CA GLY A 3 15.62 -1.41 -5.72
C GLY A 3 15.07 -2.80 -5.39
N ILE A 4 14.11 -2.85 -4.47
CA ILE A 4 13.38 -4.08 -4.12
C ILE A 4 12.06 -4.02 -4.88
N SER A 5 12.01 -4.65 -6.04
CA SER A 5 10.77 -4.87 -6.78
C SER A 5 9.97 -5.98 -6.09
N ALA A 6 8.88 -5.63 -5.42
CA ALA A 6 7.90 -6.60 -4.94
C ALA A 6 7.03 -7.05 -6.12
N ALA A 7 7.44 -8.12 -6.79
CA ALA A 7 6.64 -8.81 -7.79
C ALA A 7 5.65 -9.75 -7.08
N TRP A 8 4.36 -9.54 -7.34
CA TRP A 8 3.28 -10.41 -6.85
C TRP A 8 3.20 -11.68 -7.72
N PRO A 9 3.19 -12.90 -7.15
CA PRO A 9 3.16 -14.12 -7.94
C PRO A 9 1.76 -14.43 -8.47
N ASN A 10 1.58 -14.37 -9.79
CA ASN A 10 0.47 -15.00 -10.49
C ASN A 10 0.74 -16.52 -10.61
N ALA A 11 -0.14 -17.33 -10.03
CA ALA A 11 -0.08 -18.78 -10.10
C ALA A 11 -0.15 -19.28 -11.55
N ARG A 12 0.87 -20.02 -11.99
CA ARG A 12 0.80 -20.86 -13.19
C ARG A 12 0.84 -22.32 -12.77
N THR A 13 -0.19 -23.04 -13.16
CA THR A 13 -0.38 -24.48 -12.98
C THR A 13 0.71 -25.27 -13.72
N ALA A 14 1.31 -26.22 -13.00
CA ALA A 14 2.28 -27.16 -13.55
C ALA A 14 1.55 -28.32 -14.25
N THR A 15 1.83 -28.54 -15.53
CA THR A 15 1.47 -29.76 -16.26
C THR A 15 2.66 -30.72 -16.18
N THR A 16 2.53 -31.81 -15.43
CA THR A 16 3.52 -32.90 -15.39
C THR A 16 3.24 -33.90 -16.50
N LEU A 17 4.18 -34.06 -17.42
CA LEU A 17 4.30 -35.21 -18.32
C LEU A 17 5.34 -36.18 -17.73
N SER A 18 5.00 -37.47 -17.69
CA SER A 18 5.84 -38.56 -17.21
C SER A 18 6.24 -39.46 -18.39
N LEU A 19 7.51 -39.88 -18.46
CA LEU A 19 7.99 -41.27 -18.47
C LEU A 19 9.41 -41.40 -19.06
N GLY A 20 10.28 -42.10 -18.32
CA GLY A 20 11.30 -42.97 -18.92
C GLY A 20 12.75 -42.75 -18.47
N GLY A 21 13.27 -43.69 -17.66
CA GLY A 21 14.64 -44.17 -17.83
C GLY A 21 15.67 -43.88 -16.73
N ALA A 22 16.17 -44.98 -16.17
CA ALA A 22 17.48 -45.18 -15.53
C ALA A 22 17.78 -44.51 -14.18
N ALA A 23 18.14 -45.39 -13.24
CA ALA A 23 18.55 -45.11 -11.88
C ALA A 23 19.82 -44.27 -11.81
N VAL A 24 19.73 -43.10 -11.20
CA VAL A 24 20.86 -42.37 -10.63
C VAL A 24 20.54 -42.14 -9.16
N LEU A 25 21.30 -42.77 -8.28
CA LEU A 25 21.28 -42.49 -6.84
C LEU A 25 21.88 -41.09 -6.63
N MET A 26 21.08 -40.05 -6.83
CA MET A 26 21.41 -38.71 -6.35
C MET A 26 21.01 -38.66 -4.88
N VAL A 27 22.02 -38.57 -4.01
CA VAL A 27 21.83 -38.07 -2.64
C VAL A 27 21.40 -36.62 -2.78
N VAL A 28 20.09 -36.39 -2.89
CA VAL A 28 19.52 -35.06 -2.77
C VAL A 28 19.65 -34.69 -1.31
N LEU A 29 20.68 -33.90 -0.99
CA LEU A 29 20.69 -33.09 0.22
C LEU A 29 19.48 -32.14 0.09
N ALA A 30 18.33 -32.61 0.58
CA ALA A 30 17.15 -31.81 0.76
C ALA A 30 17.48 -30.77 1.83
N SER A 31 18.08 -29.68 1.39
CA SER A 31 18.20 -28.45 2.15
C SER A 31 16.78 -27.99 2.46
N CYS A 32 16.23 -28.45 3.58
CA CYS A 32 15.11 -27.81 4.26
C CYS A 32 15.59 -26.44 4.75
N ALA A 33 15.81 -25.52 3.82
CA ALA A 33 15.77 -24.11 4.15
C ALA A 33 14.30 -23.83 4.47
N PRO A 34 13.94 -23.41 5.71
CA PRO A 34 12.59 -23.00 5.99
C PRO A 34 12.25 -21.89 5.00
N ALA A 35 11.20 -22.10 4.20
CA ALA A 35 10.69 -21.07 3.31
C ALA A 35 10.45 -19.83 4.17
N ALA A 36 11.16 -18.75 3.87
CA ALA A 36 10.97 -17.49 4.57
C ALA A 36 9.46 -17.17 4.54
N PRO A 37 8.85 -16.80 5.69
CA PRO A 37 7.42 -16.52 5.71
C PRO A 37 7.12 -15.44 4.69
N SER A 38 6.29 -15.75 3.71
CA SER A 38 5.78 -14.76 2.77
C SER A 38 4.98 -13.73 3.56
N LEU A 39 5.29 -12.45 3.37
CA LEU A 39 4.51 -11.35 3.94
C LEU A 39 3.11 -11.38 3.30
N THR A 40 2.18 -12.07 3.95
CA THR A 40 0.77 -12.04 3.57
C THR A 40 0.15 -10.70 3.97
N ALA A 41 -0.94 -10.29 3.31
CA ALA A 41 -1.67 -9.08 3.70
C ALA A 41 -2.14 -9.14 5.17
N ALA A 42 -2.51 -10.32 5.66
CA ALA A 42 -2.86 -10.55 7.06
C ALA A 42 -1.64 -10.32 7.99
N ALA A 43 -0.47 -10.86 7.65
CA ALA A 43 0.75 -10.63 8.42
C ALA A 43 1.23 -9.17 8.36
N TRP A 44 1.01 -8.48 7.24
CA TRP A 44 1.30 -7.06 7.08
C TRP A 44 0.45 -6.17 8.00
N CYS A 45 -0.83 -6.52 8.16
CA CYS A 45 -1.78 -5.81 8.99
C CYS A 45 -1.85 -6.30 10.43
N ASP A 46 -1.01 -7.27 10.80
CA ASP A 46 -0.93 -7.76 12.17
C ASP A 46 -0.52 -6.65 13.16
N GLY A 47 -1.19 -6.62 14.31
CA GLY A 47 -1.03 -5.60 15.35
C GLY A 47 -1.43 -4.19 14.91
N PHE A 48 -2.22 -4.04 13.84
CA PHE A 48 -2.86 -2.77 13.52
C PHE A 48 -4.11 -2.58 14.40
N GLU A 49 -3.93 -1.92 15.54
CA GLU A 49 -5.03 -1.58 16.44
C GLU A 49 -5.64 -0.23 16.05
N GLN A 50 -6.93 -0.26 15.68
CA GLN A 50 -7.74 0.92 15.31
C GLN A 50 -7.78 1.99 16.41
N GLU A 51 -7.61 1.59 17.67
CA GLU A 51 -7.95 2.41 18.84
C GLU A 51 -6.74 3.04 19.58
N ARG A 52 -5.49 2.78 19.16
CA ARG A 52 -4.29 3.30 19.85
C ARG A 52 -3.64 4.54 19.25
N LEU A 53 -4.27 5.14 18.27
CA LEU A 53 -3.60 6.06 17.37
C LEU A 53 -3.84 7.53 17.76
N GLY A 54 -3.26 7.95 18.89
CA GLY A 54 -2.95 9.36 19.09
C GLY A 54 -1.98 9.85 17.99
N LEU A 55 -2.00 11.15 17.68
CA LEU A 55 -1.30 11.74 16.52
C LEU A 55 0.18 11.36 16.43
N THR A 56 0.87 11.26 17.57
CA THR A 56 2.28 10.83 17.66
C THR A 56 2.46 9.33 17.41
N ALA A 57 1.61 8.49 18.00
CA ALA A 57 1.69 7.03 17.87
C ALA A 57 1.46 6.56 16.41
N ARG A 58 0.73 7.35 15.60
CA ARG A 58 0.52 7.08 14.17
C ARG A 58 1.79 7.19 13.35
N LEU A 59 2.73 8.04 13.75
CA LEU A 59 3.92 8.36 12.98
C LEU A 59 5.14 7.56 13.44
N GLU A 60 4.93 6.50 14.21
CA GLU A 60 5.99 5.67 14.80
C GLU A 60 5.81 4.17 14.49
N GLY A 61 6.84 3.39 14.82
CA GLY A 61 6.81 1.92 14.80
C GLY A 61 6.37 1.30 13.47
N LYS A 62 5.57 0.23 13.55
CA LYS A 62 5.07 -0.49 12.37
C LYS A 62 4.16 0.37 11.48
N ASN A 63 3.41 1.32 12.05
CA ASN A 63 2.53 2.18 11.26
C ASN A 63 3.34 3.16 10.40
N LEU A 64 4.45 3.69 10.90
CA LEU A 64 5.36 4.49 10.08
C LEU A 64 5.89 3.71 8.87
N THR A 65 6.21 2.42 9.04
CA THR A 65 6.62 1.55 7.93
C THR A 65 5.51 1.42 6.88
N ARG A 66 4.26 1.28 7.31
CA ARG A 66 3.07 1.25 6.43
C ARG A 66 2.88 2.57 5.67
N LEU A 67 3.00 3.69 6.38
CA LEU A 67 2.90 5.03 5.79
C LEU A 67 3.99 5.27 4.75
N ARG A 68 5.24 4.87 5.02
CA ARG A 68 6.35 4.96 4.04
C ARG A 68 6.12 4.09 2.81
N ALA A 69 5.59 2.88 3.01
CA ALA A 69 5.23 2.00 1.90
C ALA A 69 4.15 2.66 1.02
N ALA A 70 3.08 3.19 1.63
CA ALA A 70 2.03 3.91 0.91
C ALA A 70 2.58 5.18 0.21
N GLU A 71 3.47 5.94 0.85
CA GLU A 71 4.11 7.12 0.26
C GLU A 71 4.86 6.78 -1.04
N SER A 72 5.58 5.66 -1.05
CA SER A 72 6.31 5.21 -2.23
C SER A 72 5.41 4.90 -3.44
N VAL A 73 4.16 4.51 -3.19
CA VAL A 73 3.16 4.21 -4.23
C VAL A 73 2.51 5.48 -4.77
N VAL A 74 2.13 6.40 -3.89
CA VAL A 74 1.41 7.63 -4.28
C VAL A 74 2.35 8.69 -4.85
N ALA A 75 3.63 8.68 -4.49
CA ALA A 75 4.59 9.72 -4.88
C ALA A 75 5.97 9.16 -5.30
N PRO A 76 6.06 8.24 -6.29
CA PRO A 76 7.28 7.51 -6.60
C PRO A 76 8.45 8.37 -7.12
N ALA A 77 8.17 9.58 -7.62
CA ALA A 77 9.15 10.46 -8.25
C ALA A 77 9.30 11.84 -7.57
N VAL A 78 8.58 12.09 -6.47
CA VAL A 78 8.54 13.42 -5.85
C VAL A 78 9.69 13.54 -4.85
N GLY A 79 10.72 14.31 -5.21
CA GLY A 79 11.70 14.80 -4.24
C GLY A 79 11.00 15.62 -3.14
N ARG A 80 11.52 15.52 -1.92
CA ARG A 80 11.01 16.00 -0.61
C ARG A 80 10.64 17.51 -0.47
N THR A 81 10.19 18.21 -1.50
CA THR A 81 9.96 19.67 -1.49
C THR A 81 8.54 20.09 -1.06
N ARG A 82 7.76 19.20 -0.44
CA ARG A 82 6.40 19.53 0.03
C ARG A 82 6.45 20.26 1.37
N ALA A 83 5.63 21.30 1.51
CA ALA A 83 5.45 22.03 2.78
C ALA A 83 4.87 21.14 3.90
N VAL A 84 4.11 20.10 3.53
CA VAL A 84 3.58 19.08 4.44
C VAL A 84 4.15 17.72 4.05
N SER A 85 4.60 16.95 5.04
CA SER A 85 5.12 15.59 4.83
C SER A 85 4.05 14.68 4.22
N GLY A 86 4.42 13.91 3.19
CA GLY A 86 3.51 12.92 2.59
C GLY A 86 3.05 11.87 3.59
N ILE A 87 3.93 11.49 4.51
CA ILE A 87 3.61 10.62 5.65
C ILE A 87 2.50 11.21 6.52
N SER A 88 2.56 12.51 6.84
CA SER A 88 1.54 13.16 7.66
C SER A 88 0.18 13.21 6.95
N LEU A 89 0.17 13.48 5.64
CA LEU A 89 -1.05 13.44 4.84
C LEU A 89 -1.65 12.03 4.79
N LEU A 90 -0.84 11.00 4.62
CA LEU A 90 -1.31 9.61 4.66
C LEU A 90 -1.77 9.17 6.07
N GLY A 91 -1.21 9.77 7.12
CA GLY A 91 -1.73 9.62 8.49
C GLY A 91 -3.12 10.22 8.64
N GLY A 92 -3.34 11.43 8.10
CA GLY A 92 -4.67 12.07 8.07
C GLY A 92 -5.69 11.29 7.24
N TYR A 93 -5.24 10.70 6.12
CA TYR A 93 -6.06 9.79 5.31
C TYR A 93 -6.54 8.57 6.13
N GLN A 94 -5.61 7.90 6.81
CA GLN A 94 -5.90 6.75 7.65
C GLN A 94 -6.87 7.12 8.78
N GLU A 95 -6.64 8.26 9.45
CA GLU A 95 -7.51 8.78 10.50
C GLU A 95 -8.94 9.05 10.01
N ALA A 96 -9.08 9.75 8.88
CA ALA A 96 -10.38 10.10 8.32
C ALA A 96 -11.23 8.86 8.02
N LEU A 97 -10.62 7.76 7.55
CA LEU A 97 -11.32 6.51 7.26
C LEU A 97 -11.60 5.65 8.50
N GLN A 98 -10.82 5.80 9.57
CA GLN A 98 -10.96 5.02 10.79
C GLN A 98 -11.85 5.67 11.85
N ALA A 99 -12.24 6.92 11.65
CA ALA A 99 -13.19 7.59 12.52
C ALA A 99 -14.50 6.78 12.63
N GLN A 100 -15.19 6.90 13.78
CA GLN A 100 -16.47 6.24 14.01
C GLN A 100 -17.51 6.55 12.92
N ARG A 101 -17.39 7.73 12.31
CA ARG A 101 -18.05 8.09 11.06
C ARG A 101 -16.97 8.46 10.04
N PRO A 102 -16.67 7.59 9.05
CA PRO A 102 -15.63 7.86 8.08
C PRO A 102 -15.87 9.17 7.31
N ASP A 103 -14.88 10.05 7.28
CA ASP A 103 -14.87 11.29 6.49
C ASP A 103 -14.23 11.02 5.12
N LEU A 104 -15.06 10.68 4.14
CA LEU A 104 -14.58 10.32 2.80
C LEU A 104 -14.00 11.53 2.05
N THR A 105 -14.54 12.72 2.27
CA THR A 105 -14.07 13.95 1.61
C THR A 105 -12.73 14.38 2.21
N GLY A 106 -12.58 14.36 3.54
CA GLY A 106 -11.29 14.59 4.19
C GLY A 106 -10.24 13.59 3.72
N ALA A 107 -10.58 12.30 3.67
CA ALA A 107 -9.70 11.27 3.12
C ALA A 107 -9.30 11.58 1.66
N ALA A 108 -10.25 11.93 0.80
CA ALA A 108 -9.97 12.28 -0.59
C ALA A 108 -8.97 13.45 -0.71
N MET A 109 -9.14 14.50 0.10
CA MET A 109 -8.25 15.66 0.10
C MET A 109 -6.84 15.32 0.58
N TYR A 110 -6.71 14.53 1.65
CA TYR A 110 -5.40 14.05 2.12
C TYR A 110 -4.68 13.22 1.07
N LEU A 111 -5.38 12.29 0.43
CA LEU A 111 -4.79 11.44 -0.60
C LEU A 111 -4.38 12.24 -1.84
N ALA A 112 -5.22 13.18 -2.27
CA ALA A 112 -4.91 14.08 -3.40
C ALA A 112 -3.62 14.86 -3.13
N ALA A 113 -3.49 15.45 -1.94
CA ALA A 113 -2.32 16.23 -1.55
C ALA A 113 -1.06 15.37 -1.40
N ALA A 114 -1.22 14.11 -0.95
CA ALA A 114 -0.12 13.16 -0.85
C ALA A 114 0.34 12.64 -2.23
N SER A 115 -0.49 12.73 -3.26
CA SER A 115 -0.26 12.07 -4.54
C SER A 115 0.60 12.88 -5.50
N GLY A 116 1.67 12.28 -6.00
CA GLY A 116 2.49 12.78 -7.10
C GLY A 116 2.03 12.30 -8.49
N ARG A 117 0.92 11.56 -8.55
CA ARG A 117 0.37 10.94 -9.75
C ARG A 117 -1.17 10.97 -9.71
N PRO A 118 -1.87 10.71 -10.84
CA PRO A 118 -3.33 10.61 -10.84
C PRO A 118 -3.85 9.60 -9.82
N VAL A 119 -4.91 9.98 -9.12
CA VAL A 119 -5.60 9.14 -8.13
C VAL A 119 -6.67 8.33 -8.82
N THR A 120 -6.54 7.01 -8.76
CA THR A 120 -7.50 6.05 -9.35
C THR A 120 -8.06 5.14 -8.27
N GLU A 121 -9.16 4.44 -8.55
CA GLU A 121 -9.67 3.43 -7.61
C GLU A 121 -8.63 2.36 -7.28
N GLN A 122 -7.79 2.00 -8.25
CA GLN A 122 -6.73 1.02 -8.03
C GLN A 122 -5.68 1.56 -7.05
N LEU A 123 -5.30 2.83 -7.20
CA LEU A 123 -4.39 3.49 -6.26
C LEU A 123 -4.99 3.52 -4.86
N VAL A 124 -6.28 3.87 -4.73
CA VAL A 124 -6.98 3.89 -3.44
C VAL A 124 -6.97 2.51 -2.78
N ARG A 125 -7.27 1.43 -3.53
CA ARG A 125 -7.23 0.06 -3.01
C ARG A 125 -5.83 -0.36 -2.54
N GLU A 126 -4.82 -0.01 -3.32
CA GLU A 126 -3.42 -0.32 -2.98
C GLU A 126 -2.97 0.41 -1.71
N VAL A 127 -3.28 1.70 -1.61
CA VAL A 127 -3.02 2.50 -0.40
C VAL A 127 -3.80 1.93 0.80
N ASN A 128 -5.06 1.56 0.62
CA ASN A 128 -5.88 0.98 1.70
C ASN A 128 -5.30 -0.33 2.23
N ALA A 129 -4.83 -1.20 1.33
CA ALA A 129 -4.17 -2.45 1.70
C ALA A 129 -2.86 -2.19 2.47
N LEU A 130 -2.06 -1.21 2.03
CA LEU A 130 -0.81 -0.85 2.70
C LEU A 130 -1.04 -0.23 4.08
N LEU A 131 -2.09 0.57 4.23
CA LEU A 131 -2.45 1.26 5.46
C LEU A 131 -3.41 0.46 6.36
N CYS A 132 -3.78 -0.75 5.94
CA CYS A 132 -4.66 -1.65 6.67
C CYS A 132 -6.03 -1.04 7.02
N VAL A 133 -6.53 -0.14 6.17
CA VAL A 133 -7.85 0.48 6.34
C VAL A 133 -8.90 -0.27 5.52
N ALA A 134 -10.04 -0.56 6.17
CA ALA A 134 -11.16 -1.22 5.54
C ALA A 134 -12.08 -0.19 4.86
N THR A 135 -12.43 -0.44 3.60
CA THR A 135 -13.35 0.40 2.83
C THR A 135 -14.23 -0.49 1.95
N THR A 136 -15.49 -0.11 1.78
CA THR A 136 -16.39 -0.72 0.79
C THR A 136 -16.03 -0.27 -0.63
N PRO A 137 -16.45 -1.02 -1.67
CA PRO A 137 -16.25 -0.59 -3.06
C PRO A 137 -16.88 0.78 -3.39
N ALA A 138 -18.00 1.12 -2.74
CA ALA A 138 -18.63 2.42 -2.90
C ALA A 138 -17.76 3.55 -2.34
N GLN A 139 -17.19 3.37 -1.14
CA GLN A 139 -16.26 4.33 -0.53
C GLN A 139 -15.01 4.52 -1.39
N VAL A 140 -14.43 3.44 -1.93
CA VAL A 140 -13.27 3.51 -2.84
C VAL A 140 -13.57 4.40 -4.06
N ARG A 141 -14.73 4.21 -4.69
CA ARG A 141 -15.15 5.02 -5.85
C ARG A 141 -15.32 6.49 -5.51
N THR A 142 -15.96 6.79 -4.39
CA THR A 142 -16.14 8.17 -3.90
C THR A 142 -14.80 8.84 -3.66
N ILE A 143 -13.91 8.19 -2.89
CA ILE A 143 -12.57 8.72 -2.57
C ILE A 143 -11.78 8.95 -3.86
N ALA A 144 -11.75 7.98 -4.78
CA ALA A 144 -11.01 8.10 -6.02
C ALA A 144 -11.49 9.26 -6.89
N THR A 145 -12.81 9.45 -7.02
CA THR A 145 -13.41 10.51 -7.82
C THR A 145 -13.09 11.89 -7.24
N GLU A 146 -13.31 12.08 -5.93
CA GLU A 146 -13.06 13.36 -5.26
C GLU A 146 -11.56 13.69 -5.21
N ALA A 147 -10.72 12.71 -4.89
CA ALA A 147 -9.28 12.91 -4.82
C ALA A 147 -8.67 13.23 -6.19
N GLN A 148 -9.16 12.60 -7.26
CA GLN A 148 -8.72 12.89 -8.62
C GLN A 148 -9.06 14.33 -9.03
N ALA A 149 -10.28 14.78 -8.75
CA ALA A 149 -10.69 16.15 -9.04
C ALA A 149 -9.83 17.16 -8.25
N ALA A 150 -9.60 16.91 -6.96
CA ALA A 150 -8.76 17.75 -6.12
C ALA A 150 -7.30 17.79 -6.61
N TRP A 151 -6.73 16.64 -6.98
CA TRP A 151 -5.38 16.53 -7.53
C TRP A 151 -5.23 17.34 -8.83
N GLN A 152 -6.17 17.21 -9.77
CA GLN A 152 -6.16 18.00 -11.00
C GLN A 152 -6.22 19.50 -10.72
N GLY A 153 -7.07 19.93 -9.78
CA GLY A 153 -7.18 21.33 -9.37
C GLY A 153 -5.87 21.90 -8.82
N MET A 154 -5.15 21.14 -7.99
CA MET A 154 -3.83 21.55 -7.48
C MET A 154 -2.78 21.64 -8.59
N GLN A 155 -2.76 20.66 -9.51
CA GLN A 155 -1.80 20.64 -10.62
C GLN A 155 -2.04 21.77 -11.61
N ALA A 156 -3.29 22.19 -11.83
CA ALA A 156 -3.61 23.34 -12.65
C ALA A 156 -3.05 24.64 -12.04
N ARG A 157 -3.24 24.84 -10.72
CA ARG A 157 -2.74 26.02 -9.99
C ARG A 157 -1.21 26.07 -9.90
N ALA A 158 -0.53 24.92 -9.84
CA ALA A 158 0.92 24.88 -9.80
C ALA A 158 1.59 25.27 -11.13
N ARG A 159 0.82 25.37 -12.23
CA ARG A 159 1.31 25.72 -13.57
C ARG A 159 1.01 27.15 -13.99
N SER A 160 0.10 27.83 -13.29
CA SER A 160 -0.24 29.24 -13.50
C SER A 160 0.74 30.14 -12.77
#